data_AF-A0ABD0RC24-F1
#
_entry.id   AF-A0ABD0RC24-F1
#
_cell.length_a   1.000
_cell.length_b   1.000
_cell.length_c   1.000
_cell.angle_alpha   90.00
_cell.angle_beta   90.00
_cell.angle_gamma   90.00
#
_symmetry.space_group_name_H-M   'P 1'
#
loop_
_entity.id
_entity.type
_entity.pdbx_description
1 polymer ?
#
loop_
_entity_poly.entity_id
_entity_poly.type
_entity_poly.pdbx_seq_one_letter_code
_entity_poly.pdbx_strand_id
1 'polypeptide(L)' 'IDDLVFDTLIPKPIIQRYLNLLMEHRRIILSGPSGTGKSYLATKLAYYIISKMGQEVTDTNLASFNVDQKSSK' A
#
# COMPACT_ATOMS: atom_id res chain seq x y z
N ILE A 1 -7.81 -3.38 -10.77
CA ILE A 1 -6.38 -3.76 -10.84
C ILE A 1 -5.67 -2.91 -11.88
N ASP A 2 -6.27 -2.75 -13.07
CA ASP A 2 -5.67 -1.95 -14.14
C ASP A 2 -5.49 -0.47 -13.73
N ASP A 3 -6.43 0.12 -12.98
CA ASP A 3 -6.25 1.46 -12.41
C ASP A 3 -5.04 1.55 -11.46
N LEU A 4 -4.83 0.51 -10.63
CA LEU A 4 -3.69 0.44 -9.72
C LEU A 4 -2.36 0.31 -10.48
N VAL A 5 -2.35 -0.43 -11.59
CA VAL A 5 -1.19 -0.54 -12.49
C VAL A 5 -0.91 0.79 -13.16
N PHE A 6 -1.96 1.49 -13.62
CA PHE A 6 -1.84 2.82 -14.23
C PHE A 6 -1.31 3.86 -13.24
N ASP A 7 -1.88 3.92 -12.04
CA ASP A 7 -1.48 4.85 -10.98
C ASP A 7 -0.03 4.63 -10.52
N THR A 8 0.37 3.37 -10.34
CA THR A 8 1.69 3.03 -9.79
C THR A 8 2.77 2.91 -10.85
N LEU A 9 2.39 2.75 -12.12
CA LEU A 9 3.28 2.38 -13.22
C LEU A 9 4.06 1.08 -12.97
N ILE A 10 3.59 0.24 -12.04
CA ILE A 10 4.19 -1.05 -11.73
C ILE A 10 3.49 -2.14 -12.55
N PRO A 11 4.23 -3.02 -13.23
CA PRO A 11 3.65 -4.11 -14.01
C PRO A 11 2.62 -4.95 -13.24
N LYS A 12 1.52 -5.31 -13.90
CA LYS A 12 0.42 -6.11 -13.36
C LYS A 12 0.86 -7.37 -12.60
N PRO A 13 1.84 -8.18 -13.07
CA PRO A 13 2.30 -9.35 -12.32
C PRO A 13 2.90 -9.01 -10.96
N ILE A 14 3.58 -7.86 -10.84
CA ILE A 14 4.21 -7.42 -9.60
C ILE A 14 3.13 -6.94 -8.62
N ILE A 15 2.17 -6.13 -9.09
CA ILE A 15 1.01 -5.72 -8.29
C ILE A 15 0.23 -6.93 -7.78
N GLN A 16 -0.05 -7.90 -8.66
CA GLN A 16 -0.76 -9.12 -8.28
C GLN A 16 0.00 -9.91 -7.20
N ARG A 17 1.33 -9.99 -7.32
CA ARG A 17 2.17 -10.64 -6.30
C ARG A 17 2.05 -9.94 -4.93
N TYR A 18 2.10 -8.60 -4.88
CA TYR A 18 1.93 -7.88 -3.62
C TYR A 18 0.55 -8.09 -3.00
N LEU A 19 -0.50 -8.09 -3.82
CA LEU A 19 -1.85 -8.38 -3.35
C LEU A 19 -1.97 -9.80 -2.80
N ASN A 20 -1.41 -10.80 -3.49
CA ASN A 20 -1.43 -12.19 -3.02
C ASN A 20 -0.72 -12.32 -1.66
N LEU A 21 0.48 -11.74 -1.53
CA LEU A 21 1.23 -11.74 -0.27
C LEU A 21 0.46 -11.07 0.88
N LEU A 22 -0.20 -9.93 0.61
CA LEU A 22 -1.02 -9.24 1.60
C LEU A 22 -2.27 -10.03 2.00
N MET A 23 -2.93 -10.68 1.05
CA MET A 23 -4.12 -11.48 1.34
C MET A 23 -3.79 -12.75 2.13
N GLU A 24 -2.65 -13.37 1.84
CA GLU A 24 -2.19 -14.59 2.51
C GLU A 24 -1.59 -14.30 3.89
N HIS A 25 -0.63 -13.37 3.98
CA HIS A 25 0.15 -13.14 5.20
C HIS A 25 -0.34 -11.95 6.03
N ARG A 26 -1.28 -11.14 5.52
CA ARG A 26 -1.82 -9.94 6.19
C ARG A 26 -0.80 -8.85 6.49
N ARG A 27 0.44 -8.98 6.00
CA ARG A 27 1.54 -8.03 6.23
C ARG A 27 2.52 -8.06 5.07
N ILE A 28 3.11 -6.90 4.77
CA ILE A 28 4.19 -6.76 3.79
C ILE A 28 5.18 -5.70 4.27
N ILE A 29 6.46 -5.87 3.93
CA ILE A 29 7.49 -4.85 4.12
C ILE A 29 7.92 -4.39 2.74
N LEU A 30 7.80 -3.09 2.49
CA LEU A 30 8.36 -2.45 1.30
C LEU A 30 9.71 -1.82 1.67
N SER A 31 10.79 -2.30 1.07
CA SER A 31 12.15 -1.83 1.31
C SER A 31 12.77 -1.23 0.05
N GLY A 32 13.68 -0.27 0.22
CA GLY A 32 14.37 0.39 -0.89
C GLY A 32 14.77 1.84 -0.57
N PRO A 33 15.54 2.50 -1.46
CA PRO A 33 16.05 3.86 -1.28
C PRO A 33 14.96 4.89 -0.96
N SER A 34 15.30 6.00 -0.32
CA SER A 34 14.35 7.11 -0.10
C SER A 34 13.82 7.65 -1.44
N GLY A 35 12.57 8.15 -1.44
CA GLY A 35 11.95 8.73 -2.64
C GLY A 35 11.44 7.73 -3.69
N THR A 36 11.60 6.42 -3.52
CA THR A 36 11.15 5.40 -4.52
C THR A 36 9.66 5.05 -4.46
N GLY A 37 8.82 5.89 -3.82
CA GLY A 37 7.37 5.68 -3.81
C GLY A 37 6.85 4.55 -2.91
N LYS A 38 7.64 4.05 -1.95
CA LYS A 38 7.21 2.98 -1.02
C LYS A 38 5.93 3.32 -0.25
N SER A 39 5.87 4.52 0.37
CA SER A 39 4.68 4.96 1.11
C SER A 39 3.48 5.12 0.18
N TYR A 40 3.69 5.69 -1.01
CA TYR A 40 2.67 5.81 -2.04
C TYR A 40 2.09 4.44 -2.45
N LEU A 41 2.95 3.45 -2.70
CA LEU A 41 2.54 2.10 -3.05
C LEU A 41 1.78 1.42 -1.91
N ALA A 42 2.24 1.56 -0.67
CA ALA A 42 1.54 1.03 0.50
C ALA A 42 0.11 1.60 0.61
N THR A 43 -0.04 2.92 0.44
CA THR A 43 -1.33 3.58 0.42
C THR A 43 -2.21 3.03 -0.71
N LYS A 44 -1.73 3.01 -1.96
CA LYS A 44 -2.52 2.54 -3.11
C LYS A 44 -2.95 1.07 -2.98
N LEU A 45 -2.10 0.20 -2.44
CA LEU A 45 -2.45 -1.19 -2.14
C LEU A 45 -3.56 -1.29 -1.08
N ALA A 46 -3.47 -0.49 -0.01
CA ALA A 46 -4.48 -0.48 1.05
C ALA A 46 -5.85 0.00 0.53
N TYR A 47 -5.87 1.12 -0.22
CA TYR A 47 -7.07 1.62 -0.88
C TYR A 47 -7.72 0.56 -1.77
N TYR A 48 -6.91 -0.12 -2.59
CA TYR A 48 -7.41 -1.17 -3.49
C TYR A 48 -8.03 -2.34 -2.72
N ILE A 49 -7.42 -2.78 -1.61
CA ILE A 49 -7.94 -3.89 -0.80
C ILE A 49 -9.28 -3.52 -0.15
N ILE A 50 -9.39 -2.34 0.46
CA ILE A 50 -10.62 -1.87 1.10
C ILE A 50 -11.75 -1.76 0.06
N SER A 51 -11.47 -1.11 -1.08
CA SER A 51 -12.44 -1.00 -2.18
C SER A 51 -12.87 -2.37 -2.71
N LYS A 52 -11.95 -3.33 -2.84
CA LYS A 52 -12.27 -4.71 -3.25
C LYS A 52 -13.16 -5.45 -2.24
N MET A 53 -13.12 -5.08 -0.96
CA MET A 53 -14.01 -5.61 0.06
C MET A 53 -15.41 -4.99 0.04
N GLY A 54 -15.70 -4.09 -0.92
CA GLY A 54 -16.98 -3.40 -1.02
C GLY A 54 -17.17 -2.32 0.04
N GLN A 55 -16.07 -1.85 0.65
CA GLN A 55 -16.07 -0.80 1.66
C GLN A 55 -15.55 0.50 1.07
N GLU A 56 -16.09 1.62 1.54
CA GLU A 56 -15.49 2.93 1.29
C GLU A 56 -14.25 3.12 2.17
N VAL A 57 -13.26 3.84 1.65
CA VAL A 57 -12.04 4.17 2.42
C VAL A 57 -12.37 5.27 3.40
N THR A 58 -12.17 5.00 4.68
CA THR A 58 -12.45 5.91 5.79
C THR A 58 -11.28 5.91 6.77
N ASP A 59 -11.19 6.93 7.62
CA ASP A 59 -10.16 7.01 8.66
C ASP A 59 -10.23 5.86 9.70
N THR A 60 -11.35 5.13 9.74
CA THR A 60 -11.55 3.97 10.61
C THR A 60 -10.96 2.67 10.05
N ASN A 61 -10.81 2.55 8.73
CA ASN A 61 -10.30 1.33 8.08
C ASN A 61 -8.94 1.53 7.39
N LEU A 62 -8.44 2.76 7.32
CA LEU A 62 -7.12 3.09 6.84
C LEU A 62 -6.41 4.04 7.81
N ALA A 63 -5.23 3.62 8.30
CA ALA A 63 -4.35 4.46 9.09
C ALA A 63 -2.93 4.43 8.54
N SER A 64 -2.23 5.56 8.61
CA SER A 64 -0.82 5.68 8.23
C SER A 64 -0.04 6.28 9.39
N PHE A 65 1.04 5.61 9.80
CA PHE A 65 1.92 6.06 10.86
C PHE A 65 3.30 6.34 10.27
N ASN A 66 3.74 7.60 10.35
CA ASN A 66 5.09 7.99 9.95
C ASN A 66 5.96 8.08 11.20
N VAL A 67 7.11 7.41 11.16
CA VAL A 67 8.10 7.44 12.24
C VAL A 67 9.23 8.37 11.81
N ASP A 68 9.11 9.65 12.15
CA ASP A 68 10.20 10.60 11.99
C ASP A 68 11.07 10.61 13.26
N GLN A 69 12.39 10.61 13.09
CA GLN A 69 13.36 10.72 14.19
C GLN A 69 13.37 12.09 14.91
N LYS A 70 12.32 12.91 14.71
CA LYS A 70 12.09 14.15 15.46
C LYS A 70 11.29 13.94 16.76
N SER A 71 10.83 12.71 17.04
CA SER A 71 10.28 12.34 18.35
C SER A 71 11.40 12.02 19.35
N SER A 72 12.24 13.01 19.64
CA SER A 72 13.13 13.01 20.80
C SER A 72 12.80 14.23 21.66
N LYS A 73 11.75 14.10 22.47
CA LYS A 73 11.57 14.72 23.78
C LYS A 73 10.32 14.17 24.47
#